data_AF-A0A1I0ZFH1-F1
#
_entry.id   AF-A0A1I0ZFH1-F1
#
_cell.length_a   1.000
_cell.length_b   1.000
_cell.length_c   1.000
_cell.angle_alpha   90.00
_cell.angle_beta   90.00
_cell.angle_gamma   90.00
#
_symmetry.space_group_name_H-M   'P 1'
#
loop_
_entity.id
_entity.type
_entity.pdbx_description
1 polymer ?
#
loop_
_entity_poly.entity_id
_entity_poly.type
_entity_poly.pdbx_seq_one_letter_code
_entity_poly.pdbx_strand_id
1 'polypeptide(L)'
;MNKLLFIIAAFATLSSCSNDSTSDITMPVPPANNSTTIKYSTDIAPIISANCLGCHSSPPVNGAPMQLTTYNDVKNAILTRGLIDRISRAQGTPGMMPNGGTRLPQETIDRIIKWQTDGFVN
;
A
#
# COMPACT_ATOMS: atom_id res chain seq x y z
N MET A 1 -6.20 -32.47 62.44
CA MET A 1 -6.17 -31.19 63.17
C MET A 1 -5.25 -30.23 62.43
N ASN A 2 -5.68 -28.97 62.35
CA ASN A 2 -5.03 -27.80 61.75
C ASN A 2 -5.13 -27.66 60.23
N LYS A 3 -5.39 -26.48 59.65
CA LYS A 3 -5.89 -25.15 60.08
C LYS A 3 -6.19 -24.48 58.73
N LEU A 4 -7.42 -24.04 58.53
CA LEU A 4 -7.79 -22.63 58.36
C LEU A 4 -7.31 -21.95 57.05
N LEU A 5 -8.31 -21.52 56.29
CA LEU A 5 -8.36 -20.46 55.26
C LEU A 5 -7.13 -19.55 55.15
N PHE A 6 -6.68 -19.31 53.90
CA PHE A 6 -6.25 -17.97 53.47
C PHE A 6 -6.69 -17.68 52.03
N ILE A 7 -7.50 -16.64 51.90
CA ILE A 7 -7.91 -15.94 50.67
C ILE A 7 -6.66 -15.28 50.07
N ILE A 8 -6.35 -15.53 48.79
CA ILE A 8 -5.44 -14.65 48.01
C ILE A 8 -6.04 -14.40 46.62
N ALA A 9 -6.53 -13.18 46.51
CA ALA A 9 -6.67 -12.28 45.38
C ALA A 9 -6.42 -12.80 43.95
N ALA A 10 -7.42 -12.54 43.11
CA ALA A 10 -7.33 -12.45 41.66
C ALA A 10 -6.25 -11.46 41.23
N PHE A 11 -5.38 -11.89 40.31
CA PHE A 11 -4.57 -10.99 39.50
C PHE A 11 -4.63 -11.46 38.04
N ALA A 12 -5.68 -11.01 37.34
CA ALA A 12 -5.78 -11.15 35.90
C ALA A 12 -4.93 -10.04 35.26
N THR A 13 -3.67 -10.33 34.95
CA THR A 13 -2.88 -9.47 34.09
C THR A 13 -3.21 -9.78 32.64
N LEU A 14 -4.15 -9.01 32.09
CA LEU A 14 -4.29 -8.89 30.64
C LEU A 14 -3.09 -8.09 30.15
N SER A 15 -2.14 -8.79 29.53
CA SER A 15 -1.07 -8.18 28.74
C SER A 15 -1.68 -7.53 27.50
N SER A 16 -2.12 -6.28 27.62
CA SER A 16 -2.38 -5.43 26.47
C SER A 16 -1.06 -4.81 26.02
N CYS A 17 -0.33 -5.53 25.16
CA CYS A 17 0.72 -4.92 24.37
C CYS A 17 0.05 -3.99 23.35
N SER A 18 -0.03 -2.69 23.67
CA SER A 18 -0.21 -1.68 22.62
C SER A 18 1.06 -1.66 21.78
N ASN A 19 0.94 -2.09 20.52
CA ASN A 19 2.00 -1.94 19.54
C ASN A 19 2.17 -0.44 19.23
N ASP A 20 3.13 0.19 19.89
CA ASP A 20 3.62 1.52 19.53
C ASP A 20 4.46 1.36 18.25
N SER A 21 3.85 1.60 17.10
CA SER A 21 4.61 1.71 15.85
C SER A 21 5.06 3.16 15.72
N THR A 22 6.23 3.45 16.29
CA THR A 22 7.04 4.56 15.81
C THR A 22 7.47 4.23 14.38
N SER A 23 6.89 4.93 13.41
CA SER A 23 7.35 4.92 12.03
C SER A 23 7.46 6.37 11.58
N ASP A 24 8.35 7.09 12.26
CA ASP A 24 8.97 8.27 11.71
C ASP A 24 9.85 7.82 10.52
N ILE A 25 9.90 8.69 9.50
CA ILE A 25 10.58 8.57 8.21
C ILE A 25 9.84 7.76 7.14
N THR A 26 8.72 8.31 6.67
CA THR A 26 8.41 8.31 5.23
C THR A 26 7.77 9.64 4.87
N MET A 27 8.04 10.12 3.65
CA MET A 27 7.37 11.28 3.06
C MET A 27 5.90 11.32 3.46
N PRO A 28 5.31 12.49 3.78
CA PRO A 28 3.92 12.56 4.20
C PRO A 28 3.05 12.08 3.04
N VAL A 29 2.69 10.79 3.05
CA VAL A 29 1.60 10.29 2.26
C VAL A 29 0.37 10.72 3.04
N PRO A 30 -0.42 11.70 2.54
CA PRO A 30 -1.55 12.23 3.30
C PRO A 30 -2.43 11.06 3.75
N PRO A 31 -2.95 10.99 4.97
CA PRO A 31 -3.81 9.86 5.36
C PRO A 31 -4.95 9.71 4.34
N ALA A 32 -5.23 8.48 3.92
CA ALA A 32 -6.37 8.17 3.06
C ALA A 32 -7.65 8.39 3.88
N ASN A 33 -8.08 9.64 4.02
CA ASN A 33 -9.39 9.93 4.56
C ASN A 33 -10.43 9.47 3.52
N ASN A 34 -11.28 8.52 3.89
CA ASN A 34 -12.29 7.94 3.00
C ASN A 34 -13.31 8.96 2.42
N SER A 35 -13.25 10.22 2.85
CA SER A 35 -14.09 11.32 2.34
C SER A 35 -13.42 12.21 1.28
N THR A 36 -12.10 12.13 1.07
CA THR A 36 -11.44 12.93 0.02
C THR A 36 -11.37 12.15 -1.28
N THR A 37 -11.76 12.80 -2.37
CA THR A 37 -11.57 12.29 -3.73
C THR A 37 -10.09 12.23 -4.08
N ILE A 38 -9.60 11.07 -4.50
CA ILE A 38 -8.22 10.90 -4.97
C ILE A 38 -8.11 11.38 -6.42
N LYS A 39 -7.10 12.21 -6.70
CA LYS A 39 -6.85 12.78 -8.02
C LYS A 39 -5.55 12.26 -8.60
N TYR A 40 -5.52 12.09 -9.91
CA TYR A 40 -4.32 11.60 -10.58
C TYR A 40 -3.15 12.56 -10.38
N SER A 41 -3.36 13.84 -10.67
CA SER A 41 -2.29 14.84 -10.70
C SER A 41 -1.59 15.04 -9.35
N THR A 42 -2.35 15.01 -8.25
CA THR A 42 -1.84 15.30 -6.90
C THR A 42 -1.47 14.05 -6.11
N ASP A 43 -2.19 12.93 -6.30
CA ASP A 43 -2.05 11.76 -5.42
C ASP A 43 -1.40 10.58 -6.13
N ILE A 44 -1.75 10.30 -7.40
CA ILE A 44 -1.30 9.09 -8.10
C ILE A 44 -0.02 9.33 -8.90
N ALA A 45 0.10 10.45 -9.60
CA ALA A 45 1.28 10.76 -10.40
C ALA A 45 2.59 10.73 -9.58
N PRO A 46 2.65 11.27 -8.34
CA PRO A 46 3.83 11.13 -7.48
C PRO A 46 4.14 9.68 -7.08
N ILE A 47 3.12 8.85 -6.86
CA ILE A 47 3.30 7.42 -6.57
C ILE A 47 3.92 6.72 -7.77
N ILE A 48 3.40 6.97 -8.97
CA ILE A 48 3.87 6.35 -10.21
C ILE A 48 5.30 6.79 -10.53
N SER A 49 5.61 8.07 -10.39
CA SER A 49 6.96 8.60 -10.65
C SER A 49 8.01 7.99 -9.72
N ALA A 50 7.70 7.88 -8.42
CA ALA A 50 8.62 7.36 -7.42
C ALA A 50 8.82 5.84 -7.50
N ASN A 51 7.78 5.08 -7.88
CA ASN A 51 7.78 3.62 -7.69
C ASN A 51 7.74 2.80 -8.99
N CYS A 52 7.38 3.38 -10.13
CA CYS A 52 7.08 2.62 -11.35
C CYS A 52 7.99 2.98 -12.53
N LEU A 53 8.35 4.26 -12.68
CA LEU A 53 9.01 4.75 -13.90
C LEU A 53 10.45 4.28 -14.10
N GLY A 54 11.09 3.67 -13.08
CA GLY A 54 12.42 3.06 -13.24
C GLY A 54 12.44 1.90 -14.24
N CYS A 55 11.30 1.24 -14.48
CA CYS A 55 11.13 0.23 -15.52
C CYS A 55 10.07 0.65 -16.54
N HIS A 56 8.99 1.28 -16.10
CA HIS A 56 7.85 1.68 -16.94
C HIS A 56 8.01 3.08 -17.54
N SER A 57 9.23 3.45 -17.94
CA SER A 57 9.54 4.70 -18.66
C SER A 57 9.02 4.68 -20.10
N SER A 58 9.30 5.75 -20.85
CA SER A 58 9.10 5.81 -22.31
C SER A 58 10.45 6.04 -23.02
N PRO A 59 10.99 5.04 -23.75
CA PRO A 59 10.48 3.67 -23.90
C PRO A 59 10.59 2.86 -22.59
N PRO A 60 9.82 1.78 -22.44
CA PRO A 60 9.96 0.87 -21.30
C PRO A 60 11.33 0.19 -21.30
N VAL A 61 11.85 -0.09 -20.11
CA VAL A 61 13.15 -0.72 -19.89
C VAL A 61 13.04 -1.88 -18.90
N ASN A 62 14.11 -2.66 -18.74
CA ASN A 62 14.20 -3.74 -17.75
C ASN A 62 13.06 -4.78 -17.84
N GLY A 63 12.57 -5.03 -19.06
CA GLY A 63 11.52 -6.02 -19.33
C GLY A 63 10.09 -5.55 -19.05
N ALA A 64 9.87 -4.26 -18.76
CA ALA A 64 8.52 -3.71 -18.67
C ALA A 64 7.80 -3.79 -20.03
N PRO A 65 6.56 -4.31 -20.10
CA PRO A 65 5.85 -4.48 -21.37
C PRO A 65 5.09 -3.22 -21.83
N MET A 66 5.04 -2.18 -21.00
CA MET A 66 4.41 -0.89 -21.31
C MET A 66 5.03 0.25 -20.51
N GLN A 67 4.78 1.48 -20.97
CA GLN A 67 5.05 2.70 -20.21
C GLN A 67 3.90 3.00 -19.24
N LEU A 68 4.19 3.77 -18.18
CA LEU A 68 3.21 4.28 -17.22
C LEU A 68 3.39 5.80 -16.99
N THR A 69 3.84 6.52 -18.02
CA THR A 69 4.28 7.92 -17.90
C THR A 69 3.14 8.94 -17.93
N THR A 70 1.94 8.55 -18.34
CA THR A 70 0.78 9.45 -18.45
C THR A 70 -0.45 8.93 -17.69
N TYR A 71 -1.40 9.84 -17.41
CA TYR A 71 -2.72 9.50 -16.85
C TYR A 71 -3.36 8.33 -17.61
N ASN A 72 -3.37 8.40 -18.94
CA ASN A 72 -4.02 7.39 -19.78
C ASN A 72 -3.28 6.06 -19.72
N ASP A 73 -1.95 6.06 -19.64
CA ASP A 73 -1.17 4.83 -19.53
C ASP A 73 -1.49 4.10 -18.22
N VAL A 74 -1.50 4.83 -17.10
CA VAL A 74 -1.79 4.26 -15.77
C VAL A 74 -3.23 3.77 -15.70
N LYS A 75 -4.20 4.57 -16.17
CA LYS A 75 -5.61 4.18 -16.26
C LYS A 75 -5.79 2.92 -17.10
N ASN A 76 -5.19 2.87 -18.28
CA ASN A 76 -5.27 1.72 -19.18
C ASN A 76 -4.62 0.47 -18.56
N ALA A 77 -3.51 0.63 -17.83
CA ALA A 77 -2.86 -0.48 -17.15
C ALA A 77 -3.74 -1.09 -16.04
N ILE A 78 -4.48 -0.25 -15.30
CA ILE A 78 -5.48 -0.71 -14.33
C ILE A 78 -6.61 -1.45 -15.04
N LEU A 79 -7.20 -0.85 -16.08
CA LEU A 79 -8.39 -1.38 -16.74
C LEU A 79 -8.14 -2.65 -17.56
N THR A 80 -6.97 -2.79 -18.17
CA THR A 80 -6.76 -3.80 -19.23
C THR A 80 -5.55 -4.71 -19.00
N ARG A 81 -4.71 -4.41 -18.00
CA ARG A 81 -3.40 -5.08 -17.84
C ARG A 81 -3.13 -5.60 -16.43
N GLY A 82 -4.10 -5.46 -15.53
CA GLY A 82 -4.03 -6.03 -14.19
C GLY A 82 -3.06 -5.33 -13.26
N LEU A 83 -2.83 -4.01 -13.41
CA LEU A 83 -1.92 -3.26 -12.53
C LEU A 83 -2.20 -3.51 -11.04
N ILE A 84 -3.47 -3.43 -10.63
CA ILE A 84 -3.87 -3.64 -9.22
C ILE A 84 -3.52 -5.04 -8.72
N ASP A 85 -3.74 -6.08 -9.52
CA ASP A 85 -3.34 -7.45 -9.18
C ASP A 85 -1.82 -7.53 -8.93
N ARG A 86 -1.03 -6.97 -9.85
CA ARG A 86 0.44 -7.05 -9.79
C ARG A 86 1.02 -6.38 -8.53
N ILE A 87 0.52 -5.20 -8.17
CA ILE A 87 1.00 -4.46 -6.99
C ILE A 87 0.45 -5.01 -5.68
N SER A 88 -0.68 -5.73 -5.71
CA SER A 88 -1.32 -6.28 -4.50
C SER A 88 -0.73 -7.62 -4.07
N ARG A 89 -0.05 -8.33 -4.98
CA ARG A 89 0.62 -9.62 -4.73
C ARG A 89 1.55 -9.55 -3.52
N ALA A 90 1.67 -10.68 -2.81
CA ALA A 90 2.53 -10.79 -1.64
C ALA A 90 4.01 -10.68 -2.02
N GLN A 91 4.86 -10.24 -1.07
CA GLN A 91 6.30 -10.08 -1.27
C GLN A 91 6.93 -11.36 -1.86
N GLY A 92 7.73 -11.21 -2.90
CA GLY A 92 8.48 -12.31 -3.52
C GLY A 92 7.65 -13.27 -4.38
N THR A 93 6.34 -13.09 -4.50
CA THR A 93 5.51 -13.98 -5.31
C THR A 93 5.67 -13.72 -6.82
N PRO A 94 5.51 -14.75 -7.69
CA PRO A 94 5.64 -14.58 -9.13
C PRO A 94 4.72 -13.49 -9.68
N GLY A 95 5.33 -12.57 -10.44
CA GLY A 95 4.63 -11.45 -11.07
C GLY A 95 4.22 -10.33 -10.12
N MET A 96 4.75 -10.30 -8.89
CA MET A 96 4.64 -9.13 -8.01
C MET A 96 5.40 -7.94 -8.62
N MET A 97 4.85 -6.74 -8.45
CA MET A 97 5.49 -5.48 -8.83
C MET A 97 5.66 -4.56 -7.61
N PRO A 98 6.81 -3.86 -7.48
CA PRO A 98 7.96 -3.85 -8.39
C PRO A 98 8.73 -5.18 -8.47
N ASN A 99 9.07 -5.61 -9.71
CA ASN A 99 9.74 -6.90 -9.94
C ASN A 99 11.13 -6.94 -9.29
N GLY A 100 11.39 -7.94 -8.45
CA GLY A 100 12.64 -8.07 -7.70
C GLY A 100 12.85 -6.98 -6.63
N GLY A 101 11.86 -6.11 -6.40
CA GLY A 101 11.91 -5.05 -5.42
C GLY A 101 11.12 -5.36 -4.15
N THR A 102 10.93 -4.32 -3.36
CA THR A 102 10.04 -4.34 -2.18
C THR A 102 8.62 -4.02 -2.61
N ARG A 103 7.66 -4.82 -2.15
CA ARG A 103 6.22 -4.58 -2.33
C ARG A 103 5.87 -3.19 -1.80
N LEU A 104 4.96 -2.50 -2.49
CA LEU A 104 4.46 -1.22 -2.04
C LEU A 104 3.76 -1.33 -0.67
N PRO A 105 3.85 -0.28 0.18
CA PRO A 105 3.02 -0.16 1.37
C PRO A 105 1.53 -0.31 1.03
N GLN A 106 0.77 -0.92 1.92
CA GLN A 106 -0.66 -1.18 1.67
C GLN A 106 -1.43 0.13 1.41
N GLU A 107 -1.14 1.19 2.17
CA GLU A 107 -1.77 2.49 1.95
C GLU A 107 -1.54 3.08 0.55
N THR A 108 -0.37 2.82 -0.05
CA THR A 108 -0.05 3.27 -1.41
C THR A 108 -0.90 2.52 -2.43
N ILE A 109 -1.07 1.20 -2.24
CA ILE A 109 -1.92 0.36 -3.09
C ILE A 109 -3.38 0.81 -2.96
N ASP A 110 -3.85 1.05 -1.74
CA ASP A 110 -5.22 1.46 -1.45
C ASP A 110 -5.57 2.81 -2.08
N ARG A 111 -4.62 3.74 -2.22
CA ARG A 111 -4.84 4.99 -2.97
C ARG A 111 -5.07 4.77 -4.45
N ILE A 112 -4.30 3.89 -5.07
CA ILE A 112 -4.46 3.57 -6.50
C ILE A 112 -5.81 2.86 -6.73
N ILE A 113 -6.19 1.95 -5.81
CA ILE A 113 -7.52 1.32 -5.82
C ILE A 113 -8.61 2.36 -5.64
N LYS A 114 -8.46 3.28 -4.68
CA LYS A 114 -9.43 4.34 -4.43
C LYS A 114 -9.57 5.27 -5.63
N TRP A 115 -8.49 5.61 -6.31
CA TRP A 115 -8.54 6.39 -7.54
C TRP A 115 -9.35 5.70 -8.64
N GLN A 116 -9.20 4.37 -8.78
CA GLN A 116 -10.04 3.59 -9.69
C GLN A 116 -11.51 3.65 -9.27
N THR A 117 -11.83 3.46 -7.98
CA THR A 117 -13.22 3.48 -7.49
C THR A 117 -13.86 4.86 -7.54
N ASP A 118 -13.07 5.92 -7.40
CA ASP A 118 -13.49 7.32 -7.54
C ASP A 118 -13.74 7.70 -9.03
N GLY A 119 -13.49 6.79 -9.98
CA GLY A 119 -13.76 7.01 -11.41
C GLY A 119 -12.60 7.66 -12.17
N PHE A 120 -11.37 7.47 -11.71
CA PHE A 120 -10.16 8.03 -12.31
C PHE A 120 -10.16 9.57 -12.39
N VAL A 121 -10.48 10.25 -11.30
CA VAL A 121 -10.48 11.71 -11.25
C VAL A 121 -9.08 12.27 -11.54
N ASN A 122 -8.98 13.33 -12.34
CA ASN A 122 -7.70 13.97 -12.66
C ASN A 122 -7.25 14.98 -11.59
#